data_AF-A0A967KR25-F1
#
_entry.id   AF-A0A967KR25-F1
#
_cell.length_a   1.000
_cell.length_b   1.000
_cell.length_c   1.000
_cell.angle_alpha   90.00
_cell.angle_beta   90.00
_cell.angle_gamma   90.00
#
_symmetry.space_group_name_H-M   'P 1'
#
loop_
_entity.id
_entity.type
_entity.pdbx_description
1 polymer ?
#
loop_
_entity_poly.entity_id
_entity_poly.type
_entity_poly.pdbx_seq_one_letter_code
_entity_poly.pdbx_strand_id
1 'polypeptide(L)' 'MRIISKKFLSEGELIQWLEISRDQLDKLRLEEGLPFIRVTRTIRKYPLKEIEQWLQERVVTNEI' A
#
# COMPACT_ATOMS: atom_id res chain seq x y z
N MET A 1 16.43 -12.40 8.08
CA MET A 1 15.42 -11.54 7.40
C MET A 1 15.69 -11.54 5.90
N ARG A 2 14.84 -12.16 5.08
CA ARG A 2 14.89 -11.99 3.62
C ARG A 2 14.19 -10.68 3.30
N ILE A 3 14.97 -9.64 3.02
CA ILE A 3 14.45 -8.39 2.46
C ILE A 3 14.09 -8.73 1.01
N ILE A 4 12.82 -9.04 0.79
CA ILE A 4 12.35 -9.37 -0.55
C ILE A 4 12.36 -8.06 -1.33
N SER A 5 13.33 -7.90 -2.24
CA SER A 5 13.44 -6.78 -3.20
C SER A 5 12.29 -6.78 -4.23
N LYS A 6 11.04 -6.94 -3.79
CA LYS A 6 9.86 -6.81 -4.64
C LYS A 6 9.52 -5.32 -4.71
N LYS A 7 9.81 -4.72 -5.87
CA LYS A 7 9.42 -3.33 -6.19
C LYS A 7 7.90 -3.11 -6.10
N PHE A 8 7.12 -4.19 -6.24
CA PHE A 8 5.67 -4.16 -6.26
C PHE A 8 5.07 -5.27 -5.39
N LEU A 9 4.15 -4.91 -4.52
CA LEU A 9 3.32 -5.84 -3.76
C LEU A 9 2.03 -6.13 -4.51
N SER A 10 1.51 -7.34 -4.33
CA SER A 10 0.12 -7.66 -4.68
C SER A 10 -0.79 -7.24 -3.53
N GLU A 11 -2.10 -7.16 -3.77
CA GLU A 11 -3.09 -6.81 -2.73
C GLU A 11 -2.92 -7.65 -1.45
N GLY A 12 -2.77 -8.97 -1.58
CA GLY A 12 -2.55 -9.87 -0.44
C GLY A 12 -1.21 -9.65 0.28
N GLU A 13 -0.15 -9.31 -0.44
CA GLU A 13 1.16 -9.03 0.20
C GLU A 13 1.15 -7.66 0.89
N LEU A 14 0.42 -6.69 0.35
CA LEU A 14 0.26 -5.39 0.99
C LEU A 14 -0.55 -5.49 2.29
N ILE A 15 -1.63 -6.27 2.27
CA ILE A 15 -2.45 -6.60 3.45
C ILE A 15 -1.57 -7.23 4.55
N GLN A 16 -0.75 -8.21 4.19
CA GLN A 16 0.17 -8.83 5.15
C GLN A 16 1.28 -7.88 5.62
N TRP A 17 1.79 -7.02 4.74
CA TRP A 17 2.87 -6.09 5.08
C TRP A 17 2.41 -4.94 6.00
N LEU A 18 1.19 -4.43 5.79
CA LEU A 18 0.59 -3.40 6.63
C LEU A 18 -0.17 -3.97 7.83
N GLU A 19 -0.31 -5.30 7.91
CA GLU A 19 -1.12 -6.00 8.92
C GLU A 19 -2.58 -5.46 9.01
N ILE A 20 -3.13 -5.04 7.87
CA ILE A 20 -4.49 -4.50 7.78
C ILE A 20 -5.47 -5.49 7.15
N SER A 21 -6.76 -5.24 7.34
CA SER A 21 -7.82 -5.97 6.65
C SER A 21 -8.05 -5.46 5.22
N ARG A 22 -8.67 -6.28 4.38
CA ARG A 22 -9.04 -5.90 3.00
C ARG A 22 -10.00 -4.70 2.96
N ASP A 23 -10.89 -4.59 3.94
CA ASP A 23 -11.79 -3.45 4.12
C ASP A 23 -11.00 -2.15 4.36
N GLN A 24 -10.04 -2.19 5.28
CA GLN A 24 -9.13 -1.07 5.56
C GLN A 24 -8.35 -0.67 4.31
N LEU A 25 -7.86 -1.65 3.55
CA LEU A 25 -7.18 -1.36 2.29
C LEU A 25 -8.09 -0.65 1.29
N ASP A 26 -9.37 -1.06 1.19
CA ASP A 26 -10.31 -0.39 0.30
C ASP A 26 -10.66 1.02 0.78
N LYS A 27 -10.78 1.25 2.10
CA LYS A 27 -10.89 2.60 2.68
C LYS A 27 -9.68 3.47 2.36
N LEU A 28 -8.46 2.96 2.56
CA LEU A 28 -7.23 3.68 2.20
C LEU A 28 -7.20 4.05 0.71
N ARG A 29 -7.81 3.22 -0.13
CA ARG A 29 -7.86 3.44 -1.56
C ARG A 29 -8.96 4.43 -1.98
N LEU A 30 -10.12 4.39 -1.33
CA LEU A 30 -11.28 5.22 -1.65
C LEU A 30 -11.25 6.59 -0.98
N GLU A 31 -10.94 6.63 0.31
CA GLU A 31 -10.97 7.85 1.12
C GLU A 31 -9.63 8.58 1.06
N GLU A 32 -8.54 7.83 1.04
CA GLU A 32 -7.20 8.34 1.35
C GLU A 32 -6.29 8.38 0.09
N GLY A 33 -6.77 7.85 -1.03
CA GLY A 33 -6.10 7.90 -2.33
C GLY A 33 -4.83 7.06 -2.42
N LEU A 34 -4.77 5.92 -1.72
CA LEU A 34 -3.61 5.03 -1.71
C LEU A 34 -3.08 4.75 -3.14
N PRO A 35 -1.79 4.96 -3.42
CA PRO A 35 -1.23 4.76 -4.75
C PRO A 35 -1.26 3.28 -5.14
N PHE A 36 -1.84 3.00 -6.30
CA PHE A 36 -1.84 1.67 -6.91
C PHE A 36 -1.67 1.77 -8.42
N ILE A 37 -1.02 0.77 -9.00
CA ILE A 37 -0.88 0.60 -10.44
C ILE A 37 -1.84 -0.50 -10.87
N ARG A 38 -2.75 -0.17 -11.79
CA ARG A 38 -3.55 -1.18 -12.49
C ARG A 38 -2.69 -1.78 -13.59
N VAL A 39 -2.28 -3.04 -13.40
CA VAL A 39 -1.59 -3.80 -14.45
C VAL A 39 -2.61 -4.39 -15.42
N THR A 40 -3.74 -4.87 -14.90
CA THR A 40 -4.87 -5.35 -15.70
C THR A 40 -6.20 -4.95 -15.06
N ARG A 41 -7.32 -5.37 -15.65
CA ARG A 41 -8.68 -5.15 -15.10
C ARG A 41 -8.86 -5.73 -13.70
N THR A 42 -8.14 -6.80 -13.36
CA THR A 42 -8.23 -7.52 -12.08
C THR A 42 -6.94 -7.46 -11.27
N ILE A 43 -5.79 -7.19 -11.89
CA ILE A 43 -4.49 -7.19 -11.23
C ILE A 43 -4.09 -5.76 -10.88
N ARG A 44 -3.97 -5.52 -9.57
CA ARG A 44 -3.43 -4.29 -9.00
C ARG A 44 -2.10 -4.59 -8.35
N LYS A 45 -1.14 -3.70 -8.59
CA LYS A 45 0.19 -3.75 -8.01
C LYS A 45 0.43 -2.48 -7.22
N TYR A 46 1.09 -2.66 -6.09
CA TYR A 46 1.29 -1.64 -5.09
C TYR A 46 2.79 -1.36 -5.01
N PRO A 47 3.27 -0.29 -5.66
CA PRO A 47 4.68 0.07 -5.66
C PRO A 47 5.12 0.40 -4.24
N LEU A 48 6.03 -0.41 -3.70
CA LEU A 48 6.41 -0.35 -2.29
C LEU A 48 6.98 1.04 -1.93
N LYS A 49 7.82 1.59 -2.82
CA LYS A 49 8.42 2.91 -2.66
C LYS A 49 7.40 4.06 -2.61
N GLU A 50 6.36 4.02 -3.44
CA GLU A 50 5.32 5.07 -3.43
C GLU A 50 4.43 4.93 -2.21
N ILE A 51 4.12 3.70 -1.79
CA ILE A 51 3.38 3.47 -0.55
C ILE A 51 4.19 3.91 0.67
N GLU A 52 5.48 3.60 0.72
CA GLU A 52 6.36 4.08 1.79
C GLU A 52 6.39 5.61 1.86
N GLN A 53 6.53 6.29 0.72
CA GLN A 53 6.47 7.75 0.67
C GLN A 53 5.13 8.29 1.15
N TRP A 54 4.03 7.72 0.65
CA TRP A 54 2.68 8.10 1.05
C TRP A 54 2.45 7.88 2.55
N LEU A 55 2.95 6.77 3.11
CA LEU A 55 2.90 6.50 4.54
C LEU A 55 3.75 7.49 5.32
N GLN A 56 4.96 7.82 4.85
CA GLN A 56 5.82 8.80 5.50
C GLN A 56 5.18 10.18 5.55
N GLU A 57 4.56 10.64 4.46
CA GLU A 57 3.83 11.91 4.44
C GLU A 57 2.69 11.94 5.48
N ARG A 58 2.06 10.80 5.73
CA ARG A 58 0.94 10.66 6.67
C ARG A 58 1.36 10.47 8.11
N VAL A 59 2.42 9.69 8.36
CA VAL A 59 3.00 9.52 9.70
C VAL A 59 3.50 10.86 10.22
N VAL A 60 4.12 11.67 9.35
CA VAL A 60 4.53 13.06 9.68
C VAL A 60 3.33 13.97 9.98
N THR A 61 2.17 13.69 9.41
CA THR A 61 0.94 14.48 9.65
C THR A 61 0.23 14.08 10.96
N ASN A 62 0.55 12.92 11.54
CA ASN A 62 -0.14 12.39 12.72
C ASN A 62 0.60 12.67 14.05
N GLU A 63 1.55 13.62 14.06
CA GLU A 63 2.16 14.20 15.26
C GLU A 63 1.52 15.57 15.60
N ILE A 64 0.29 15.57 16.13
CA ILE A 64 -0.27 16.67 16.93
C ILE A 64 -1.05 16.09 18.11
#